data_AF-A0A4Q9VDD2-F1
#
_entry.id   AF-A0A4Q9VDD2-F1
#
_cell.length_a   1.000
_cell.length_b   1.000
_cell.length_c   1.000
_cell.angle_alpha   90.00
_cell.angle_beta   90.00
_cell.angle_gamma   90.00
#
_symmetry.space_group_name_H-M   'P 1'
#
loop_
_entity.id
_entity.type
_entity.pdbx_description
1 polymer ?
#
loop_
_entity_poly.entity_id
_entity_poly.type
_entity_poly.pdbx_seq_one_letter_code
_entity_poly.pdbx_strand_id
1 'polypeptide(L)'
;MTVTTAAGYTHSDVIALVTAALTQNINATGLGNPLPYTQLIRWAYQASPGVTNVQSVTLNGTTADFVATAAQTIKAGTLTLS
;
A
#
# COMPACT_ATOMS: atom_id res chain seq x y z
N MET A 1 7.24 -2.04 3.50
CA MET A 1 7.63 -0.81 2.78
C MET A 1 8.15 0.21 3.77
N THR A 2 9.04 1.10 3.33
CA THR A 2 9.58 2.18 4.16
C THR A 2 9.07 3.53 3.67
N VAL A 3 8.50 4.33 4.57
CA VAL A 3 7.90 5.64 4.27
C VAL A 3 8.76 6.73 4.91
N THR A 4 9.24 7.67 4.12
CA THR A 4 9.87 8.90 4.66
C THR A 4 8.81 9.96 4.85
N THR A 5 8.82 10.62 6.00
CA THR A 5 7.83 11.63 6.38
C THR A 5 8.43 13.03 6.41
N ALA A 6 7.67 14.02 5.93
CA ALA A 6 8.04 15.43 5.97
C ALA A 6 8.16 15.95 7.41
N ALA A 7 8.99 16.98 7.60
CA ALA A 7 9.04 17.73 8.84
C ALA A 7 7.67 18.36 9.16
N GLY A 8 7.32 18.41 10.44
CA GLY A 8 6.01 18.89 10.91
C GLY A 8 4.88 17.84 10.91
N TYR A 9 5.15 16.61 10.43
CA TYR A 9 4.26 15.47 10.57
C TYR A 9 4.76 14.50 11.63
N THR A 10 3.84 13.94 12.42
CA THR A 10 4.15 12.80 13.29
C THR A 10 4.24 11.55 12.44
N HIS A 11 5.40 10.88 12.47
CA HIS A 11 5.65 9.71 11.62
C HIS A 11 4.62 8.57 11.84
N SER A 12 4.28 8.26 13.09
CA SER A 12 3.29 7.22 13.42
C SER A 12 1.90 7.50 12.83
N ASP A 13 1.49 8.77 12.80
CA ASP A 13 0.18 9.17 12.29
C ASP A 13 0.14 9.00 10.77
N VAL A 14 1.23 9.35 10.07
CA VAL A 14 1.36 9.11 8.63
C VAL A 14 1.35 7.62 8.32
N ILE A 15 2.07 6.79 9.08
CA ILE A 15 2.04 5.33 8.91
C ILE A 15 0.63 4.77 9.12
N ALA A 16 -0.13 5.27 10.09
CA ALA A 16 -1.51 4.86 10.32
C ALA A 16 -2.42 5.21 9.13
N LEU A 17 -2.29 6.43 8.58
CA LEU A 17 -3.03 6.86 7.38
C LEU A 17 -2.69 5.99 6.16
N VAL A 18 -1.40 5.73 5.92
CA VAL A 18 -0.95 4.87 4.81
C VAL A 18 -1.49 3.44 4.99
N THR A 19 -1.43 2.90 6.20
CA THR A 19 -1.93 1.55 6.50
C THR A 19 -3.44 1.44 6.24
N ALA A 20 -4.21 2.44 6.67
CA ALA A 20 -5.64 2.51 6.44
C ALA A 20 -5.97 2.60 4.93
N ALA A 21 -5.28 3.49 4.21
CA ALA A 21 -5.47 3.67 2.77
C ALA A 21 -5.14 2.40 1.98
N LEU A 22 -4.02 1.72 2.29
CA LEU A 22 -3.66 0.45 1.65
C LEU A 22 -4.70 -0.63 1.94
N THR A 23 -5.12 -0.76 3.20
CA THR A 23 -6.13 -1.76 3.60
C THR A 23 -7.44 -1.55 2.86
N GLN A 24 -7.94 -0.31 2.83
CA GLN A 24 -9.17 0.05 2.14
C GLN A 24 -9.07 -0.24 0.64
N ASN A 25 -8.02 0.24 -0.01
CA ASN A 25 -7.85 0.11 -1.45
C ASN A 25 -7.64 -1.34 -1.89
N ILE A 26 -6.83 -2.13 -1.18
CA ILE A 26 -6.63 -3.56 -1.47
C ILE A 26 -7.97 -4.28 -1.33
N ASN A 27 -8.71 -4.03 -0.24
CA ASN A 27 -10.00 -4.68 -0.02
C ASN A 27 -11.05 -4.29 -1.07
N ALA A 28 -10.89 -3.14 -1.71
CA ALA A 28 -11.74 -2.62 -2.79
C ALA A 28 -11.29 -3.03 -4.20
N THR A 29 -10.21 -3.82 -4.36
CA THR A 29 -9.68 -4.24 -5.68
C THR A 29 -10.76 -4.92 -6.55
N GLY A 30 -11.72 -5.63 -5.93
CA GLY A 30 -12.80 -6.30 -6.63
C GLY A 30 -12.46 -7.73 -7.07
N LEU A 31 -13.38 -8.37 -7.80
CA LEU A 31 -13.24 -9.75 -8.29
C LEU A 31 -12.48 -9.76 -9.62
N GLY A 32 -11.51 -10.65 -9.78
CA GLY A 32 -10.75 -10.84 -11.02
C GLY A 32 -9.75 -9.73 -11.36
N ASN A 33 -9.67 -8.68 -10.55
CA ASN A 33 -8.75 -7.58 -10.80
C ASN A 33 -7.37 -7.88 -10.23
N PRO A 34 -6.29 -7.63 -11.00
CA PRO A 34 -4.93 -7.76 -10.50
C PRO A 34 -4.61 -6.63 -9.51
N LEU A 35 -3.62 -6.86 -8.67
CA LEU A 35 -3.02 -5.84 -7.81
C LEU A 35 -1.57 -5.61 -8.26
N PRO A 36 -1.29 -4.55 -9.03
CA PRO A 36 0.06 -4.19 -9.38
C PRO A 36 0.86 -3.75 -8.16
N TYR A 37 2.12 -4.18 -8.00
CA TYR A 37 2.88 -3.81 -6.80
C TYR A 37 3.15 -2.29 -6.74
N THR A 38 3.31 -1.64 -7.90
CA THR A 38 3.49 -0.18 -8.02
C THR A 38 2.24 0.59 -7.57
N GLN A 39 1.08 -0.05 -7.57
CA GLN A 39 -0.17 0.55 -7.11
C GLN A 39 -0.11 0.87 -5.61
N LEU A 40 0.60 0.05 -4.83
CA LEU A 40 0.82 0.27 -3.40
C LEU A 40 1.61 1.56 -3.14
N ILE A 41 2.61 1.85 -3.98
CA ILE A 41 3.42 3.07 -3.92
C ILE A 41 2.51 4.28 -4.15
N ARG A 42 1.69 4.22 -5.20
CA ARG A 42 0.76 5.30 -5.55
C ARG A 42 -0.22 5.60 -4.42
N TRP A 43 -0.80 4.56 -3.82
CA TRP A 43 -1.72 4.72 -2.69
C TRP A 43 -1.04 5.27 -1.44
N ALA A 44 0.22 4.89 -1.17
CA ALA A 44 0.97 5.43 -0.04
C ALA A 44 1.22 6.95 -0.17
N TYR A 45 1.64 7.42 -1.34
CA TYR A 45 1.79 8.86 -1.59
C TYR A 45 0.46 9.63 -1.51
N GLN A 46 -0.65 9.02 -1.93
CA GLN A 46 -1.97 9.65 -1.88
C GLN A 46 -2.58 9.67 -0.48
N ALA A 47 -2.12 8.81 0.43
CA ALA A 47 -2.69 8.67 1.76
C ALA A 47 -2.44 9.89 2.65
N SER A 48 -1.33 10.61 2.45
CA SER A 48 -0.99 11.80 3.22
C SER A 48 -0.01 12.72 2.48
N PRO A 49 -0.21 14.05 2.52
CA PRO A 49 0.79 15.01 2.04
C PRO A 49 2.10 14.96 2.83
N GLY A 50 2.12 14.32 4.00
CA GLY A 50 3.33 14.10 4.80
C GLY A 50 4.26 13.03 4.25
N VAL A 51 3.85 12.23 3.26
CA VAL A 51 4.71 11.21 2.64
C VAL A 51 5.61 11.85 1.59
N THR A 52 6.93 11.83 1.81
CA THR A 52 7.92 12.44 0.90
C THR A 52 8.67 11.42 0.06
N ASN A 53 8.81 10.20 0.55
CA ASN A 53 9.41 9.10 -0.20
C ASN A 53 8.83 7.75 0.24
N VAL A 54 8.70 6.82 -0.70
CA VAL A 54 8.24 5.45 -0.46
C VAL A 54 9.21 4.49 -1.16
N GLN A 55 9.83 3.61 -0.38
CA GLN A 55 10.85 2.68 -0.87
C GLN A 55 10.67 1.28 -0.28
N SER A 56 11.46 0.31 -0.78
CA SER A 56 11.42 -1.08 -0.32
C SER A 56 10.01 -1.68 -0.33
N VAL A 57 9.23 -1.37 -1.38
CA VAL A 57 7.87 -1.88 -1.54
C VAL A 57 7.92 -3.27 -2.13
N THR A 58 7.34 -4.22 -1.42
CA THR A 58 7.14 -5.58 -1.90
C THR A 58 5.70 -6.00 -1.70
N LEU A 59 5.21 -6.83 -2.60
CA LEU A 59 3.94 -7.55 -2.53
C LEU A 59 4.28 -9.03 -2.38
N ASN A 60 3.90 -9.62 -1.25
CA ASN A 60 4.27 -10.99 -0.85
C ASN A 60 5.77 -11.28 -1.01
N GLY A 61 6.61 -10.32 -0.62
CA GLY A 61 8.07 -10.46 -0.66
C GLY A 61 8.73 -10.20 -2.02
N THR A 62 7.97 -9.86 -3.06
CA THR A 62 8.49 -9.62 -4.41
C THR A 62 8.07 -8.25 -4.97
N THR A 63 8.62 -7.86 -6.12
CA THR A 63 8.18 -6.70 -6.91
C THR A 63 7.35 -7.14 -8.13
N ALA A 64 6.65 -8.26 -8.02
CA ALA A 64 5.76 -8.76 -9.06
C ALA A 64 4.30 -8.39 -8.74
N ASP A 65 3.51 -8.23 -9.79
CA ASP A 65 2.07 -7.99 -9.66
C ASP A 65 1.37 -9.26 -9.17
N PHE A 66 0.37 -9.10 -8.31
CA PHE A 66 -0.46 -10.20 -7.88
C PHE A 66 -1.67 -10.31 -8.80
N VAL A 67 -1.74 -11.40 -9.55
CA VAL A 67 -2.87 -11.69 -10.45
C VAL A 67 -3.94 -12.50 -9.72
N ALA A 68 -5.20 -12.08 -9.89
CA ALA A 68 -6.38 -12.84 -9.46
C ALA A 68 -7.04 -13.48 -10.69
N THR A 69 -7.51 -14.72 -10.55
CA THR A 69 -8.42 -15.32 -11.54
C THR A 69 -9.81 -14.67 -11.46
N ALA A 70 -10.65 -14.88 -12.48
CA ALA A 70 -12.00 -14.31 -12.55
C ALA A 70 -12.91 -14.66 -11.36
N ALA A 71 -12.58 -15.67 -10.56
CA ALA A 71 -13.32 -16.09 -9.37
C ALA A 71 -12.61 -15.72 -8.04
N GLN A 72 -11.50 -14.98 -8.08
CA GLN A 72 -10.72 -14.61 -6.90
C GLN A 72 -10.76 -13.10 -6.64
N THR A 73 -10.64 -12.73 -5.38
CA THR A 73 -10.44 -11.34 -4.95
C THR A 73 -9.22 -11.26 -4.05
N ILE A 74 -8.55 -10.12 -4.06
CA ILE A 74 -7.37 -9.85 -3.26
C ILE A 74 -7.81 -9.08 -2.02
N LYS A 75 -7.37 -9.51 -0.84
CA LYS A 75 -7.67 -8.87 0.45
C LYS A 75 -6.39 -8.56 1.20
N ALA A 76 -6.43 -7.49 1.98
CA ALA A 76 -5.31 -7.10 2.80
C ALA A 76 -5.03 -8.18 3.86
N GLY A 77 -3.78 -8.61 3.93
CA GLY A 77 -3.27 -9.48 4.99
C GLY A 77 -2.45 -8.68 5.98
N THR A 78 -1.22 -9.14 6.24
CA THR A 78 -0.26 -8.37 7.03
C THR A 78 0.36 -7.26 6.20
N LEU A 79 0.37 -6.04 6.74
CA LEU A 79 1.05 -4.89 6.17
C LEU A 79 2.20 -4.50 7.11
N THR A 80 3.43 -4.55 6.61
CA THR A 80 4.62 -4.13 7.37
C THR A 80 5.12 -2.80 6.82
N LEU A 81 4.99 -1.75 7.62
CA LEU A 81 5.41 -0.39 7.31
C LEU A 81 6.38 0.11 8.38
N SER A 82 7.35 0.91 7.95
CA SER A 82 8.39 1.52 8.77
C SER A 82 8.70 2.94 8.33
#